data_AF-A0A3D3P8D5-F1
#
_entry.id   AF-A0A3D3P8D5-F1
#
_cell.length_a   1.000
_cell.length_b   1.000
_cell.length_c   1.000
_cell.angle_alpha   90.00
_cell.angle_beta   90.00
_cell.angle_gamma   90.00
#
_symmetry.space_group_name_H-M   'P 1'
#
loop_
_entity.id
_entity.type
_entity.pdbx_description
1 polymer ?
#
loop_
_entity_poly.entity_id
_entity_poly.type
_entity_poly.pdbx_seq_one_letter_code
_entity_poly.pdbx_strand_id
1 'polypeptide(L)'
;EEKGHINALVLAPTRELAQQIDQQVEGLAYFTGASSIAVYGGGDGIIYEQQRRALNDGVDIIIATPGRLIAHLISGTIKLNDLQHLVLDEADRMLAIG
;
A
#
# COMPACT_ATOMS: atom_id res chain seq x y z
N GLU A 1 -17.85 -12.81 8.76
CA GLU A 1 -16.99 -11.64 9.00
C GLU A 1 -16.83 -10.93 7.68
N GLU A 2 -17.14 -9.62 7.62
CA GLU A 2 -16.79 -8.83 6.44
C GLU A 2 -15.26 -8.80 6.34
N LYS A 3 -14.71 -9.24 5.21
CA LYS A 3 -13.29 -9.08 4.95
C LYS A 3 -12.96 -7.58 4.98
N GLY A 4 -11.83 -7.22 5.60
CA GLY A 4 -11.32 -5.85 5.57
C GLY A 4 -11.21 -5.35 4.12
N HIS A 5 -11.71 -4.14 3.89
CA HIS A 5 -11.69 -3.48 2.58
C HIS A 5 -10.72 -2.30 2.63
N ILE A 6 -10.07 -2.04 1.49
CA ILE A 6 -9.05 -0.99 1.40
C ILE A 6 -9.75 0.36 1.43
N ASN A 7 -9.64 1.05 2.57
CA ASN A 7 -10.25 2.35 2.82
C ASN A 7 -9.32 3.52 2.48
N ALA A 8 -8.00 3.32 2.61
CA ALA A 8 -7.01 4.35 2.35
C ALA A 8 -5.83 3.84 1.50
N LEU A 9 -5.36 4.70 0.60
CA LEU A 9 -4.17 4.49 -0.22
C LEU A 9 -3.25 5.70 -0.10
N VAL A 10 -2.01 5.45 0.30
CA VAL A 10 -0.94 6.44 0.33
C VAL A 10 0.07 6.09 -0.76
N LEU A 11 0.32 7.01 -1.68
CA LEU A 11 1.35 6.88 -2.70
C LEU A 11 2.60 7.68 -2.31
N ALA A 12 3.74 7.01 -2.34
CA ALA A 12 5.05 7.62 -2.12
C ALA A 12 5.99 7.32 -3.31
N PRO A 13 6.89 8.24 -3.69
CA PRO A 13 7.77 8.07 -4.84
C PRO A 13 8.83 6.97 -4.66
N THR A 14 9.23 6.66 -3.43
CA THR A 14 10.32 5.70 -3.16
C THR A 14 9.95 4.65 -2.13
N ARG A 15 10.70 3.54 -2.16
CA ARG A 15 10.58 2.45 -1.20
C ARG A 15 10.84 2.93 0.22
N GLU A 16 11.89 3.74 0.40
CA GLU A 16 12.33 4.21 1.72
C GLU A 16 11.24 5.06 2.37
N LEU A 17 10.61 5.95 1.60
CA LEU A 17 9.52 6.79 2.09
C LEU A 17 8.27 5.95 2.40
N ALA A 18 7.93 4.99 1.53
CA ALA A 18 6.82 4.06 1.81
C ALA A 18 7.05 3.26 3.11
N GLN A 19 8.26 2.79 3.37
CA GLN A 19 8.62 2.09 4.61
C GLN A 19 8.54 3.00 5.85
N GLN A 20 8.98 4.25 5.73
CA GLN A 20 8.90 5.22 6.82
C GLN A 20 7.45 5.53 7.17
N ILE A 21 6.58 5.75 6.16
CA ILE A 21 5.15 6.00 6.38
C ILE A 21 4.49 4.80 7.05
N ASP A 22 4.75 3.58 6.57
CA ASP A 22 4.17 2.36 7.15
C ASP A 22 4.54 2.19 8.63
N GLN A 23 5.79 2.47 9.00
CA GLN A 23 6.22 2.44 10.41
C GLN A 23 5.45 3.46 11.28
N GLN A 24 5.14 4.64 10.75
CA GLN A 24 4.31 5.62 11.47
C GLN A 24 2.86 5.14 11.57
N VAL A 25 2.32 4.57 10.49
CA VAL A 25 0.96 4.03 10.46
C VAL A 25 0.81 2.88 11.46
N GLU A 26 1.76 1.95 11.54
CA GLU A 26 1.75 0.88 12.55
C GLU A 26 1.69 1.43 13.98
N GLY A 27 2.48 2.47 14.28
CA GLY A 27 2.49 3.12 15.58
C GLY A 27 1.16 3.80 15.92
N LEU A 28 0.52 4.44 14.94
CA LEU A 28 -0.80 5.07 15.10
C LEU A 28 -1.93 4.04 15.19
N ALA A 29 -1.84 2.97 14.39
CA ALA A 29 -2.87 1.96 14.27
C ALA A 29 -2.96 1.04 15.50
N TYR A 30 -1.90 0.98 16.32
CA TYR A 30 -1.79 0.12 17.51
C TYR A 30 -3.02 0.12 18.42
N PHE A 31 -3.69 1.27 18.59
CA PHE A 31 -4.87 1.40 19.45
C PHE A 31 -6.22 1.36 18.71
N THR A 32 -6.20 1.28 17.39
CA THR A 32 -7.41 1.35 16.54
C THR A 32 -7.80 -0.01 15.95
N GLY A 33 -6.84 -0.94 15.87
CA GLY A 33 -7.03 -2.23 15.19
C GLY A 33 -6.99 -2.13 13.67
N ALA A 34 -6.72 -0.95 13.10
CA ALA A 34 -6.52 -0.79 11.66
C ALA A 34 -5.26 -1.55 11.20
N SER A 35 -5.36 -2.17 10.03
CA SER A 35 -4.27 -2.89 9.39
C SER A 35 -3.63 -2.06 8.28
N SER A 36 -2.31 -2.13 8.14
CA SER A 36 -1.57 -1.49 7.05
C SER A 36 -0.60 -2.45 6.36
N ILE A 37 -0.25 -2.13 5.13
CA ILE A 37 0.82 -2.81 4.39
C ILE A 37 1.58 -1.85 3.47
N ALA A 38 2.90 -1.97 3.48
CA ALA A 38 3.75 -1.35 2.48
C ALA A 38 3.95 -2.22 1.21
N VAL A 39 3.67 -1.64 0.05
CA VAL A 39 3.67 -2.27 -1.28
C VAL A 39 4.62 -1.52 -2.22
N TYR A 40 5.86 -2.00 -2.31
CA TYR A 40 6.89 -1.38 -3.14
C TYR A 40 7.69 -2.38 -3.98
N GLY A 41 8.40 -1.85 -4.97
CA GLY A 41 9.31 -2.59 -5.85
C GLY A 41 10.64 -2.96 -5.17
N GLY A 42 11.41 -3.81 -5.85
CA GLY A 42 12.65 -4.38 -5.31
C GLY A 42 12.42 -5.66 -4.51
N GLY A 43 13.47 -6.47 -4.37
CA GLY A 43 13.40 -7.79 -3.72
C GLY A 43 13.18 -8.96 -4.70
N ASP A 44 13.07 -10.17 -4.15
CA ASP A 44 12.81 -11.40 -4.89
C ASP A 44 11.29 -11.62 -5.10
N GLY A 45 10.93 -12.65 -5.87
CA GLY A 45 9.52 -13.01 -6.12
C GLY A 45 8.75 -13.40 -4.86
N ILE A 46 9.45 -13.73 -3.77
CA ILE A 46 8.85 -14.14 -2.49
C ILE A 46 8.15 -12.93 -1.84
N ILE A 47 8.77 -11.76 -1.86
CA ILE A 47 8.17 -10.53 -1.30
C ILE A 47 6.87 -10.17 -2.02
N TYR A 48 6.81 -10.35 -3.35
CA TYR A 48 5.59 -10.12 -4.10
C TYR A 48 4.45 -11.06 -3.67
N GLU A 49 4.75 -12.35 -3.48
CA GLU A 49 3.75 -13.31 -2.99
C GLU A 49 3.31 -13.05 -1.56
N GLN A 50 4.19 -12.56 -0.68
CA GLN A 50 3.82 -12.13 0.67
C GLN A 50 2.86 -10.95 0.65
N GLN A 51 3.15 -9.92 -0.14
CA GLN A 51 2.24 -8.79 -0.38
C GLN A 51 0.90 -9.30 -0.91
N ARG A 52 0.94 -10.21 -1.90
CA ARG A 52 -0.27 -10.77 -2.51
C ARG A 52 -1.14 -11.50 -1.50
N ARG A 53 -0.55 -12.27 -0.58
CA ARG A 53 -1.30 -12.98 0.47
C ARG A 53 -1.95 -12.01 1.45
N ALA A 54 -1.20 -11.06 1.99
CA ALA A 54 -1.72 -10.07 2.92
C ALA A 54 -2.87 -9.24 2.32
N LEU A 55 -2.76 -8.85 1.05
CA LEU A 55 -3.84 -8.16 0.32
C LEU A 55 -5.11 -9.02 0.16
N ASN A 56 -4.98 -10.34 0.05
CA ASN A 56 -6.13 -11.27 -0.04
C ASN A 56 -6.78 -11.57 1.32
N ASP A 57 -5.99 -11.49 2.39
CA ASP A 57 -6.44 -11.65 3.78
C ASP A 57 -7.26 -10.42 4.24
N GLY A 58 -7.03 -9.27 3.60
CA GLY A 58 -7.74 -8.02 3.81
C GLY A 58 -6.87 -7.02 4.56
N VAL A 59 -6.86 -5.77 4.09
CA VAL A 59 -6.10 -4.67 4.70
C VAL A 59 -6.87 -3.36 4.58
N ASP A 60 -6.77 -2.50 5.60
CA ASP A 60 -7.48 -1.22 5.63
C ASP A 60 -6.70 -0.11 4.90
N ILE A 61 -5.38 -0.11 5.05
CA ILE A 61 -4.48 0.94 4.55
C ILE A 61 -3.37 0.34 3.69
N ILE A 62 -3.22 0.85 2.46
CA ILE A 62 -2.07 0.52 1.59
C ILE A 62 -1.15 1.72 1.51
N ILE A 63 0.15 1.50 1.72
CA ILE A 63 1.21 2.47 1.42
C ILE A 63 2.00 1.92 0.25
N ALA A 64 2.07 2.60 -0.89
CA ALA A 64 2.65 2.00 -2.09
C ALA A 64 3.53 2.93 -2.93
N THR A 65 4.45 2.33 -3.67
CA THR A 65 5.09 3.01 -4.81
C THR A 65 4.29 2.76 -6.09
N PRO A 66 4.20 3.74 -7.02
CA PRO A 66 3.30 3.64 -8.18
C PRO A 66 3.50 2.38 -9.02
N GLY A 67 4.75 2.05 -9.36
CA GLY A 67 5.05 0.90 -10.22
C GLY A 67 4.61 -0.44 -9.62
N ARG A 68 4.80 -0.65 -8.31
CA ARG A 68 4.38 -1.90 -7.66
C ARG A 68 2.87 -1.95 -7.44
N LEU A 69 2.24 -0.82 -7.11
CA LEU A 69 0.78 -0.73 -7.03
C LEU A 69 0.13 -1.14 -8.36
N ILE A 70 0.62 -0.61 -9.47
CA ILE A 70 0.11 -0.93 -10.82
C ILE A 70 0.21 -2.43 -11.09
N ALA A 71 1.31 -3.10 -10.73
CA ALA A 71 1.45 -4.55 -10.91
C ALA A 71 0.39 -5.36 -10.13
N HIS A 72 0.07 -4.95 -8.89
CA HIS A 72 -0.97 -5.59 -8.09
C HIS A 72 -2.39 -5.28 -8.57
N LEU A 73 -2.63 -4.08 -9.11
CA LEU A 73 -3.90 -3.73 -9.76
C LEU A 73 -4.12 -4.54 -11.04
N ILE A 74 -3.10 -4.67 -11.90
CA ILE A 74 -3.16 -5.45 -13.14
C ILE A 74 -3.40 -6.93 -12.85
N SER A 75 -2.77 -7.49 -11.79
CA SER A 75 -3.01 -8.88 -11.40
C SER A 75 -4.38 -9.13 -10.74
N GLY A 76 -5.14 -8.08 -10.43
CA GLY A 76 -6.44 -8.18 -9.76
C GLY A 76 -6.36 -8.50 -8.27
N THR A 77 -5.16 -8.41 -7.67
CA THR A 77 -4.94 -8.67 -6.24
C THR A 77 -5.47 -7.52 -5.37
N ILE A 78 -5.40 -6.29 -5.88
CA ILE A 78 -5.95 -5.09 -5.21
C ILE A 78 -7.28 -4.73 -5.86
N LYS A 79 -8.30 -4.49 -5.03
CA LYS A 79 -9.58 -3.90 -5.44
C LYS A 79 -9.79 -2.61 -4.65
N LEU A 80 -9.95 -1.49 -5.35
CA LEU A 80 -10.10 -0.16 -4.75
C LEU A 80 -11.56 0.33 -4.78
N ASN A 81 -12.52 -0.58 -4.86
CA ASN A 81 -13.95 -0.23 -5.01
C ASN A 81 -14.48 0.57 -3.82
N ASP A 82 -13.89 0.37 -2.64
CA ASP A 82 -14.33 0.98 -1.38
C ASP A 82 -13.39 2.10 -0.91
N LEU A 83 -12.42 2.50 -1.73
CA LEU A 83 -11.41 3.49 -1.38
C LEU A 83 -12.06 4.86 -1.08
N GLN A 84 -11.86 5.37 0.14
CA GLN A 84 -12.37 6.67 0.58
C GLN A 84 -11.28 7.75 0.57
N HIS A 85 -10.02 7.35 0.77
CA HIS A 85 -8.91 8.28 0.94
C HIS A 85 -7.74 7.95 0.01
N LEU A 86 -7.31 8.95 -0.76
CA LEU A 86 -6.10 8.90 -1.57
C LEU A 86 -5.15 10.02 -1.13
N VAL A 87 -3.93 9.65 -0.77
CA VAL A 87 -2.86 10.58 -0.40
C VAL A 87 -1.72 10.44 -1.40
N LEU A 88 -1.24 11.58 -1.92
CA LEU A 88 -0.06 11.65 -2.78
C LEU A 88 1.04 12.39 -2.03
N ASP A 89 2.07 11.68 -1.59
CA ASP A 89 3.23 12.27 -0.92
C ASP A 89 4.35 12.54 -1.95
N GLU A 90 5.01 13.69 -1.85
CA GLU A 90 6.02 14.15 -2.83
C GLU A 90 5.56 14.01 -4.30
N ALA A 91 4.35 14.50 -4.61
CA ALA A 91 3.73 14.34 -5.93
C ALA A 91 4.52 14.99 -7.07
N ASP A 92 5.19 16.10 -6.81
CA ASP A 92 6.12 16.76 -7.72
C ASP A 92 7.30 15.84 -8.09
N ARG A 93 7.84 15.11 -7.12
CA ARG A 93 8.89 14.12 -7.37
C ARG A 93 8.38 12.93 -8.15
N MET A 94 7.16 12.46 -7.86
CA MET A 94 6.52 11.41 -8.67
C MET A 94 6.39 11.84 -10.15
N LEU A 95 6.06 13.11 -10.41
CA LEU A 95 6.01 13.67 -11.75
C LEU A 95 7.39 13.79 -12.42
N ALA A 96 8.45 14.03 -11.64
CA ALA A 96 9.81 14.17 -12.17
C ALA A 96 10.49 12.84 -12.53
N ILE A 97 10.01 11.71 -11.99
CA ILE A 97 10.53 10.36 -12.25
C ILE A 97 9.80 9.69 -13.45
N GLY A 98 8.60 10.18 -13.80
CA GLY A 98 7.81 9.73 -14.94
C GLY A 98 8.25 10.36 -16.26
#